data_AF-F5Y225-F1
#
_entry.id   AF-F5Y225-F1
#
_cell.length_a   1.000
_cell.length_b   1.000
_cell.length_c   1.000
_cell.angle_alpha   90.00
_cell.angle_beta   90.00
_cell.angle_gamma   90.00
#
_symmetry.space_group_name_H-M   'P 1'
#
loop_
_entity.id
_entity.type
_entity.pdbx_description
1 polymer ?
#
loop_
_entity_poly.entity_id
_entity_poly.type
_entity_poly.pdbx_seq_one_letter_code
_entity_poly.pdbx_strand_id
1 'polypeptide(L)'
;MSRIILAPELREDLDRIFDFLFDHAPESAGTRIEAILQAIDVLQSSPLIGRPVALGQRELVISTGASGYLALYRFDPERDTVYVLALRSQRERGYKR
;
A
#
# COMPACT_ATOMS: atom_id res chain seq x y z
N MET A 1 18.83 1.95 4.69
CA MET A 1 17.50 2.08 4.06
C MET A 1 17.01 0.67 3.86
N SER A 2 15.84 0.34 4.40
CA SER A 2 15.28 -0.99 4.29
C SER A 2 14.98 -1.35 2.83
N ARG A 3 15.23 -2.59 2.45
CA ARG A 3 14.84 -3.10 1.13
C ARG A 3 13.32 -3.24 1.07
N ILE A 4 12.70 -2.84 -0.04
CA ILE A 4 11.28 -3.09 -0.29
C ILE A 4 11.15 -4.27 -1.25
N ILE A 5 10.29 -5.23 -0.89
CA ILE A 5 9.87 -6.35 -1.74
C ILE A 5 8.36 -6.29 -1.88
N LEU A 6 7.87 -6.24 -3.12
CA LEU A 6 6.45 -6.24 -3.44
C LEU A 6 5.99 -7.68 -3.68
N ALA A 7 4.90 -8.08 -3.03
CA ALA A 7 4.29 -9.38 -3.29
C ALA A 7 3.71 -9.42 -4.72
N PRO A 8 3.68 -10.58 -5.40
CA PRO A 8 3.12 -10.70 -6.74
C PRO A 8 1.67 -10.18 -6.85
N GLU A 9 0.87 -10.37 -5.80
CA GLU A 9 -0.53 -9.98 -5.69
C GLU A 9 -0.74 -8.46 -5.78
N LEU A 10 0.30 -7.65 -5.48
CA LEU A 10 0.22 -6.19 -5.63
C LEU A 10 -0.07 -5.75 -7.05
N ARG A 11 0.31 -6.55 -8.06
CA ARG A 11 0.00 -6.23 -9.45
C ARG A 11 -1.52 -6.16 -9.66
N GLU A 12 -2.23 -7.19 -9.21
CA GLU A 12 -3.69 -7.26 -9.33
C GLU A 12 -4.38 -6.17 -8.51
N ASP A 13 -3.82 -5.84 -7.35
CA ASP A 13 -4.32 -4.72 -6.55
C ASP A 13 -4.14 -3.37 -7.24
N LEU A 14 -2.98 -3.12 -7.84
CA LEU A 14 -2.70 -1.90 -8.59
C LEU A 14 -3.57 -1.78 -9.84
N ASP A 15 -3.73 -2.87 -10.61
CA ASP A 15 -4.57 -2.90 -11.80
C ASP A 15 -6.03 -2.57 -11.42
N ARG A 16 -6.56 -3.19 -10.37
CA ARG A 16 -7.91 -2.90 -9.84
C ARG A 16 -8.06 -1.46 -9.37
N ILE A 17 -7.04 -0.90 -8.70
CA ILE A 17 -7.05 0.52 -8.27
C ILE A 17 -7.02 1.43 -9.49
N PHE A 18 -6.19 1.12 -10.48
CA PHE A 18 -6.05 1.89 -11.71
C PHE A 18 -7.35 1.92 -12.51
N ASP A 19 -7.97 0.76 -12.75
CA ASP A 19 -9.25 0.66 -13.46
C ASP A 19 -10.33 1.51 -12.79
N PHE A 20 -10.45 1.41 -11.46
CA PHE A 20 -11.39 2.23 -10.70
C PHE A 20 -11.12 3.73 -10.84
N LEU A 21 -9.85 4.13 -10.81
CA LEU A 21 -9.47 5.53 -10.95
C LEU A 21 -9.70 6.05 -12.37
N PHE A 22 -9.47 5.23 -13.38
CA PHE A 22 -9.71 5.56 -14.76
C PHE A 22 -11.21 5.79 -15.03
N ASP A 23 -12.07 4.94 -14.48
CA ASP A 23 -13.52 5.03 -14.69
C ASP A 23 -14.18 6.18 -13.92
N HIS A 24 -13.67 6.52 -12.73
CA HIS A 24 -14.36 7.44 -11.82
C HIS A 24 -13.64 8.77 -11.58
N ALA A 25 -12.33 8.85 -11.81
CA ALA A 25 -11.54 10.05 -11.54
C ALA A 25 -10.26 10.15 -12.41
N PRO A 26 -10.37 10.04 -13.75
CA PRO A 26 -9.22 9.86 -14.65
C PRO A 26 -8.21 11.00 -14.55
N GLU A 27 -8.67 12.25 -14.37
CA GLU A 27 -7.79 13.41 -14.23
C GLU A 27 -6.91 13.36 -12.98
N SER A 28 -7.31 12.61 -11.95
CA SER A 28 -6.54 12.44 -10.71
C SER A 28 -5.84 11.08 -10.60
N ALA A 29 -6.00 10.20 -11.59
CA ALA A 29 -5.51 8.83 -11.53
C ALA A 29 -3.98 8.78 -11.38
N GLY A 30 -3.26 9.53 -12.23
CA GLY A 30 -1.80 9.60 -12.20
C GLY A 30 -1.27 10.05 -10.83
N THR A 31 -1.73 11.21 -10.35
CA THR A 31 -1.30 11.75 -9.05
C THR A 31 -1.61 10.82 -7.87
N ARG A 32 -2.70 10.06 -7.93
CA ARG A 32 -3.03 9.08 -6.87
C ARG A 32 -2.12 7.86 -6.89
N ILE A 33 -1.76 7.36 -8.07
CA ILE A 33 -0.78 6.27 -8.18
C ILE A 33 0.59 6.75 -7.68
N GLU A 34 1.02 7.96 -8.05
CA GLU A 34 2.26 8.55 -7.55
C GLU A 34 2.26 8.66 -6.02
N ALA A 35 1.15 9.11 -5.42
CA ALA A 35 1.02 9.19 -3.96
C ALA A 35 1.14 7.81 -3.28
N ILE A 36 0.60 6.76 -3.90
CA ILE A 36 0.74 5.38 -3.40
C ILE A 36 2.20 4.94 -3.42
N LEU A 37 2.89 5.15 -4.55
CA LEU A 37 4.30 4.77 -4.70
C LEU A 37 5.20 5.54 -3.72
N GLN A 38 5.02 6.86 -3.62
CA GLN A 38 5.77 7.70 -2.69
C GLN A 38 5.57 7.26 -1.23
N ALA A 39 4.35 6.90 -0.85
CA ALA A 39 4.09 6.42 0.51
C ALA A 39 4.78 5.06 0.77
N ILE A 40 4.80 4.15 -0.21
CA ILE A 40 5.56 2.89 -0.11
C ILE A 40 7.06 3.19 0.09
N ASP A 41 7.62 4.14 -0.66
CA ASP A 41 9.05 4.51 -0.56
C ASP A 41 9.44 5.02 0.84
N VAL A 42 8.53 5.67 1.58
CA VAL A 42 8.79 6.08 2.97
C VAL A 42 9.15 4.89 3.86
N LEU A 43 8.69 3.67 3.54
CA LEU A 43 9.01 2.47 4.30
C LEU A 43 10.51 2.11 4.26
N GLN A 44 11.27 2.62 3.29
CA GLN A 44 12.73 2.47 3.25
C GLN A 44 13.45 3.17 4.41
N SER A 45 12.89 4.28 4.91
CA SER A 45 13.48 5.05 6.02
C SER A 45 12.74 4.83 7.33
N SER A 46 11.44 4.53 7.26
CA SER A 46 10.54 4.47 8.42
C SER A 46 9.70 3.18 8.41
N PRO A 47 10.31 1.99 8.47
CA PRO A 47 9.59 0.72 8.37
C PRO A 47 8.61 0.48 9.53
N LEU A 48 8.73 1.21 10.64
CA LEU A 48 7.86 1.08 11.81
C LEU A 48 6.74 2.14 11.87
N ILE A 49 6.52 2.93 10.82
CA ILE A 49 5.54 4.03 10.81
C ILE A 49 4.08 3.56 10.72
N GLY A 50 3.83 2.40 10.08
CA GLY A 50 2.48 1.88 9.89
C GLY A 50 1.82 1.41 11.19
N ARG A 51 0.48 1.43 11.22
CA ARG A 51 -0.29 0.96 12.38
C ARG A 51 -0.18 -0.57 12.51
N PRO A 52 0.20 -1.13 13.67
CA PRO A 52 0.19 -2.57 13.90
C PRO A 52 -1.20 -3.18 13.70
N VAL A 53 -1.25 -4.36 13.08
CA VAL A 53 -2.46 -5.19 12.94
C VAL A 53 -2.13 -6.64 13.32
N ALA A 54 -3.04 -7.58 13.01
CA ALA A 54 -2.84 -8.99 13.33
C ALA A 54 -1.62 -9.60 12.62
N LEU A 55 -1.14 -10.74 13.13
CA LEU A 55 -0.10 -11.56 12.49
C LEU A 55 1.25 -10.84 12.25
N GLY A 56 1.59 -9.85 13.08
CA GLY A 56 2.84 -9.09 12.96
C GLY A 56 2.90 -8.18 11.74
N GLN A 57 1.76 -7.92 11.09
CA GLN A 57 1.66 -7.01 9.96
C GLN A 57 1.39 -5.57 10.44
N ARG A 58 1.52 -4.64 9.50
CA ARG A 58 1.28 -3.22 9.68
C ARG A 58 0.50 -2.66 8.49
N GLU A 59 -0.33 -1.67 8.74
CA GLU A 59 -1.02 -0.92 7.71
C GLU A 59 -0.41 0.48 7.61
N LEU A 60 0.11 0.82 6.44
CA LEU A 60 0.46 2.19 6.09
C LEU A 60 -0.78 2.90 5.54
N VAL A 61 -1.15 4.02 6.15
CA VAL A 61 -2.24 4.88 5.69
C VAL A 61 -1.67 5.91 4.72
N ILE A 62 -2.03 5.80 3.44
CA ILE A 62 -1.50 6.65 2.36
C ILE A 62 -2.34 7.92 2.21
N SER A 63 -3.65 7.81 2.43
CA SER A 63 -4.60 8.92 2.42
C SER A 63 -5.81 8.57 3.30
N THR A 64 -6.55 9.57 3.77
CA THR A 64 -7.75 9.39 4.59
C THR A 64 -9.01 9.80 3.82
N GLY A 65 -10.17 9.26 4.20
CA GLY A 65 -11.46 9.61 3.60
C GLY A 65 -11.85 8.75 2.39
N ALA A 66 -12.74 9.27 1.53
CA ALA A 66 -13.35 8.52 0.43
C ALA A 66 -12.37 8.08 -0.68
N SER A 67 -11.16 8.64 -0.68
CA SER A 67 -10.04 8.31 -1.59
C SER A 67 -8.85 7.69 -0.85
N GLY A 68 -9.09 7.15 0.34
CA GLY A 68 -8.09 6.51 1.19
C GLY A 68 -7.54 5.21 0.61
N TYR A 69 -6.22 5.03 0.62
CA TYR A 69 -5.55 3.75 0.34
C TYR A 69 -4.76 3.25 1.56
N LEU A 70 -4.66 1.93 1.66
CA LEU A 70 -3.89 1.23 2.68
C LEU A 70 -2.92 0.26 2.01
N ALA A 71 -1.67 0.25 2.49
CA ALA A 71 -0.72 -0.81 2.18
C ALA A 71 -0.54 -1.71 3.40
N LEU A 72 -0.81 -3.00 3.23
CA LEU A 72 -0.48 -4.02 4.22
C LEU A 72 0.97 -4.43 4.02
N TYR A 73 1.76 -4.41 5.08
CA TYR A 73 3.15 -4.80 4.99
C TYR A 73 3.64 -5.49 6.25
N ARG A 74 4.80 -6.13 6.15
CA ARG A 74 5.55 -6.67 7.29
C ARG A 74 7.00 -6.20 7.20
N PHE A 75 7.56 -5.82 8.34
CA PHE A 75 8.99 -5.50 8.45
C PHE A 75 9.73 -6.69 9.09
N ASP A 76 10.76 -7.17 8.40
CA ASP A 76 11.73 -8.13 8.92
C ASP A 76 12.99 -7.37 9.37
N PRO A 77 13.21 -7.19 10.68
CA PRO A 77 14.35 -6.45 11.20
C PRO A 77 15.68 -7.17 11.02
N GLU A 78 15.69 -8.51 10.92
CA GLU A 78 16.93 -9.27 10.71
C GLU A 78 17.47 -9.08 9.30
N ARG A 79 16.57 -8.93 8.32
CA ARG A 79 16.91 -8.71 6.91
C ARG A 79 16.86 -7.25 6.48
N ASP A 80 16.52 -6.33 7.39
CA ASP A 80 16.20 -4.93 7.09
C ASP A 80 15.29 -4.81 5.83
N THR A 81 14.21 -5.60 5.80
CA THR A 81 13.37 -5.77 4.61
C THR A 81 11.90 -5.53 4.93
N VAL A 82 11.25 -4.69 4.14
CA VAL A 82 9.82 -4.46 4.14
C VAL A 82 9.17 -5.26 3.01
N TYR A 83 8.28 -6.17 3.37
CA TYR A 83 7.45 -6.91 2.43
C TYR A 83 6.10 -6.23 2.34
N VAL A 84 5.79 -5.59 1.21
CA VAL A 84 4.46 -5.04 0.94
C VAL A 84 3.61 -6.16 0.37
N LEU A 85 2.55 -6.51 1.08
CA LEU A 85 1.79 -7.75 0.88
C LEU A 85 0.51 -7.51 0.06
N ALA A 86 -0.14 -6.37 0.26
CA ALA A 86 -1.36 -6.03 -0.47
C ALA A 86 -1.61 -4.51 -0.47
N LEU A 87 -2.34 -4.04 -1.47
CA LEU A 87 -2.88 -2.69 -1.55
C LEU A 87 -4.41 -2.75 -1.63
N ARG A 88 -5.07 -1.88 -0.86
CA ARG A 88 -6.53 -1.75 -0.94
C ARG A 88 -6.99 -0.32 -0.81
N SER A 89 -8.15 -0.04 -1.40
CA SER A 89 -8.90 1.15 -1.04
C SER A 89 -9.53 0.94 0.34
N GLN A 90 -9.61 1.99 1.15
CA GLN A 90 -10.34 1.94 2.43
C GLN A 90 -11.83 1.64 2.27
N ARG A 91 -12.39 1.82 1.06
CA ARG A 91 -13.77 1.46 0.72
C ARG A 91 -13.97 -0.06 0.61
N GLU A 92 -12.90 -0.83 0.47
CA GLU A 92 -12.97 -2.27 0.30
C GLU A 92 -13.04 -3.00 1.64
N ARG A 93 -13.91 -4.03 1.70
CA ARG A 93 -14.06 -4.87 2.87
C ARG A 93 -12.90 -5.87 2.96
N GLY A 94 -11.83 -5.46 3.63
CA GLY A 94 -10.65 -6.30 3.90
C GLY A 94 -9.72 -6.50 2.70
N TYR A 95 -8.73 -7.37 2.86
CA TYR A 95 -7.80 -7.77 1.80
C TYR A 95 -8.32 -9.03 1.11
N LYS A 96 -8.23 -9.09 -0.21
CA LYS A 96 -8.48 -10.33 -0.96
C LYS A 96 -7.28 -11.28 -0.74
N ARG A 97 -7.58 -12.57 -0.56
CA ARG A 97 -6.60 -13.64 -0.33
C ARG A 97 -6.40 -14.43 -1.61
#